data_AF-A0A6A4QTM0-F1
#
_entry.id   AF-A0A6A4QTM0-F1
#
_cell.length_a   1.000
_cell.length_b   1.000
_cell.length_c   1.000
_cell.angle_alpha   90.00
_cell.angle_beta   90.00
_cell.angle_gamma   90.00
#
_symmetry.space_group_name_H-M   'P 1'
#
loop_
_entity.id
_entity.type
_entity.pdbx_description
1 polymer ?
#
loop_
_entity_poly.entity_id
_entity_poly.type
_entity_poly.pdbx_seq_one_letter_code
_entity_poly.pdbx_strand_id
1 'polypeptide(L)'
;MVVFIGCRTQPGTTKPDEGERHPYSIIECEPKHEFILPSVIYLQKILRRRPFLIKNLENVMRKFLQSLELFEENERKKLAIFTALAFSQKLSGLPPETVFQPLLKDNLVAKGLVLSFMTDFFKEYLIDNSLDDLISILKRGKVEGNLLDIFPPAKRSNESFSEHFTKEGLVTLVEYNEKKIFEVKLKEMKSALTTQITEEADISEVIETVKLQIRDAKLPDTEVVRVLWDVLMDAVQWSGKNQQQNANAAMRQVCFRYFAYMLFCICLLRNFCL
;
A
#
# COMPACT_ATOMS: atom_id res chain seq x y z
N MET A 1 8.82 24.80 -12.37
CA MET A 1 8.55 26.05 -11.64
C MET A 1 7.63 26.99 -12.43
N VAL A 2 7.98 27.36 -13.67
CA VAL A 2 7.11 28.21 -14.55
C VAL A 2 5.71 27.61 -14.76
N VAL A 3 5.58 26.29 -14.97
CA VAL A 3 4.26 25.66 -15.20
C VAL A 3 3.37 25.62 -13.96
N PHE A 4 3.97 25.70 -12.76
CA PHE A 4 3.20 25.66 -11.51
C PHE A 4 2.85 27.06 -10.99
N ILE A 5 3.84 27.96 -10.93
CA ILE A 5 3.71 29.29 -10.31
C ILE A 5 3.53 30.39 -11.37
N GLY A 6 3.78 30.10 -12.65
CA GLY A 6 3.71 31.10 -13.72
C GLY A 6 4.90 32.06 -13.77
N CYS A 7 5.78 32.07 -12.77
CA CYS A 7 6.93 32.97 -12.72
C CYS A 7 8.22 32.34 -13.29
N ARG A 8 8.98 33.14 -14.05
CA ARG A 8 10.37 32.84 -14.46
C ARG A 8 11.31 33.05 -13.27
N THR A 9 11.88 31.98 -12.73
CA THR A 9 13.05 32.11 -11.84
C THR A 9 14.33 32.18 -12.68
N GLN A 10 14.90 33.37 -12.83
CA GLN A 10 16.30 33.50 -13.25
C GLN A 10 17.20 33.16 -12.06
N PRO A 11 18.24 32.34 -12.21
CA PRO A 11 19.26 32.19 -11.17
C PRO A 11 19.99 33.53 -11.01
N GLY A 12 19.96 34.12 -9.82
CA GLY A 12 20.82 35.25 -9.44
C GLY A 12 20.18 36.64 -9.33
N THR A 13 18.87 36.80 -9.50
CA THR A 13 18.20 38.08 -9.22
C THR A 13 16.94 37.88 -8.39
N THR A 14 16.84 38.60 -7.27
CA THR A 14 15.59 38.75 -6.49
C THR A 14 14.70 39.72 -7.24
N LYS A 15 13.75 39.20 -8.03
CA LYS A 15 12.61 40.03 -8.45
C LYS A 15 11.64 40.16 -7.26
N PRO A 16 11.05 41.35 -7.02
CA PRO A 16 9.95 41.48 -6.08
C PRO A 16 8.76 40.62 -6.52
N ASP A 17 8.00 40.09 -5.56
CA ASP A 17 6.93 39.09 -5.70
C ASP A 17 5.74 39.51 -6.60
N GLU A 18 5.74 40.72 -7.15
CA GLU A 18 4.69 41.29 -8.00
C GLU A 18 5.02 41.18 -9.49
N GLY A 19 5.25 39.96 -9.98
CA GLY A 19 5.23 39.67 -11.42
C GLY A 19 3.88 39.08 -11.82
N GLU A 20 3.30 39.51 -12.95
CA GLU A 20 2.13 38.86 -13.54
C GLU A 20 2.40 37.36 -13.68
N ARG A 21 1.71 36.55 -12.88
CA ARG A 21 1.77 35.09 -12.96
C ARG A 21 1.16 34.69 -14.29
N HIS A 22 1.85 33.80 -15.01
CA HIS A 22 1.34 33.32 -16.29
C HIS A 22 -0.06 32.69 -16.09
N PRO A 23 -1.09 33.10 -16.87
CA PRO A 23 -2.49 32.72 -16.63
C PRO A 23 -2.77 31.22 -16.79
N TYR A 24 -1.83 30.47 -17.36
CA TYR A 24 -1.89 29.02 -17.55
C TYR A 24 -1.12 28.24 -16.46
N SER A 25 -0.87 28.85 -15.30
CA SER A 25 -0.18 28.20 -14.20
C SER A 25 -1.14 27.32 -13.39
N ILE A 26 -0.67 26.15 -12.95
CA ILE A 26 -1.51 25.19 -12.23
C ILE A 26 -2.08 25.78 -10.93
N ILE A 27 -1.37 26.73 -10.29
CA ILE A 27 -1.82 27.37 -9.06
C ILE A 27 -2.96 28.38 -9.31
N GLU A 28 -3.00 29.04 -10.46
CA GLU A 28 -4.07 30.00 -10.81
C GLU A 28 -5.32 29.33 -11.42
N CYS A 29 -5.21 28.09 -11.91
CA CYS A 29 -6.35 27.32 -12.45
C CYS A 29 -7.36 26.87 -11.37
N GLU A 30 -8.60 26.54 -11.73
CA GLU A 30 -9.55 25.90 -10.80
C GLU A 30 -9.05 24.51 -10.35
N PRO A 31 -9.36 24.07 -9.10
CA PRO A 31 -9.00 22.75 -8.57
C PRO A 31 -9.88 21.63 -9.16
N LYS A 32 -9.85 21.48 -10.47
CA LYS A 32 -10.67 20.55 -11.25
C LYS A 32 -9.83 19.86 -12.33
N HIS A 33 -10.17 18.61 -12.59
CA HIS A 33 -9.56 17.74 -13.60
C HIS A 33 -9.34 18.46 -14.95
N GLU A 34 -10.42 19.02 -15.52
CA GLU A 34 -10.46 19.60 -16.88
C GLU A 34 -9.50 20.78 -17.08
N PHE A 35 -9.22 21.53 -16.01
CA PHE A 35 -8.35 22.71 -16.08
C PHE A 35 -6.88 22.37 -15.87
N ILE A 36 -6.58 21.26 -15.20
CA ILE A 36 -5.20 20.83 -14.89
C ILE A 36 -4.67 19.86 -15.95
N LEU A 37 -5.54 19.02 -16.53
CA LEU A 37 -5.17 18.04 -17.56
C LEU A 37 -4.43 18.63 -18.76
N PRO A 38 -4.84 19.79 -19.36
CA PRO A 38 -4.12 20.38 -20.47
C PRO A 38 -2.65 20.70 -20.14
N SER A 39 -2.39 21.19 -18.93
CA SER A 39 -1.03 21.49 -18.44
C SER A 39 -0.19 20.22 -18.31
N VAL A 40 -0.78 19.12 -17.84
CA VAL A 40 -0.13 17.81 -17.73
C VAL A 40 0.21 17.27 -19.13
N ILE A 41 -0.75 17.30 -20.07
CA ILE A 41 -0.53 16.86 -21.47
C ILE A 41 0.56 17.71 -22.13
N TYR A 42 0.57 19.02 -21.90
CA TYR A 42 1.62 19.91 -22.40
C TYR A 42 3.00 19.54 -21.86
N LEU A 43 3.12 19.32 -20.55
CA LEU A 43 4.36 18.84 -19.92
C LEU A 43 4.80 17.49 -20.48
N GLN A 44 3.86 16.57 -20.67
CA GLN A 44 4.14 15.26 -21.26
C GLN A 44 4.74 15.39 -22.66
N LYS A 45 4.17 16.25 -23.52
CA LYS A 45 4.69 16.54 -24.86
C LYS A 45 6.10 17.14 -24.82
N ILE A 46 6.39 18.04 -23.88
CA ILE A 46 7.72 18.60 -23.69
C ILE A 46 8.71 17.52 -23.25
N LEU A 47 8.38 16.73 -22.25
CA LEU A 47 9.27 15.70 -21.69
C LEU A 47 9.60 14.61 -22.71
N ARG A 48 8.64 14.22 -23.56
CA ARG A 48 8.92 13.31 -24.68
C ARG A 48 9.95 13.87 -25.66
N ARG A 49 9.94 15.18 -25.91
CA ARG A 49 10.91 15.86 -26.80
C ARG A 49 12.23 16.20 -26.10
N ARG A 50 12.22 16.38 -24.78
CA ARG A 50 13.35 16.84 -23.96
C ARG A 50 13.39 16.05 -22.64
N PRO A 51 13.78 14.77 -22.68
CA PRO A 51 13.70 13.87 -21.52
C PRO A 51 14.60 14.31 -20.37
N PHE A 52 15.70 15.00 -20.64
CA PHE A 52 16.61 15.54 -19.61
C PHE A 52 15.93 16.53 -18.64
N LEU A 53 14.79 17.12 -19.01
CA LEU A 53 14.03 18.01 -18.13
C LEU A 53 13.29 17.26 -17.00
N ILE A 54 13.20 15.93 -17.07
CA ILE A 54 12.51 15.14 -16.05
C ILE A 54 13.12 15.33 -14.66
N LYS A 55 14.45 15.46 -14.58
CA LYS A 55 15.17 15.69 -13.31
C LYS A 55 14.77 17.02 -12.67
N ASN A 56 14.51 18.04 -13.49
CA ASN A 56 14.04 19.33 -12.99
C ASN A 56 12.60 19.23 -12.47
N LEU A 57 11.74 18.49 -13.17
CA LEU A 57 10.37 18.26 -12.71
C LEU A 57 10.37 17.47 -11.39
N GLU A 58 11.17 16.40 -11.30
CA GLU A 58 11.33 15.61 -10.07
C GLU A 58 11.75 16.48 -8.89
N ASN A 59 12.76 17.33 -9.06
CA ASN A 59 13.23 18.23 -8.01
C ASN A 59 12.15 19.23 -7.56
N VAL A 60 11.33 19.72 -8.50
CA VAL A 60 10.23 20.63 -8.19
C VAL A 60 9.12 19.90 -7.42
N MET A 61 8.71 18.73 -7.89
CA MET A 61 7.71 17.90 -7.21
C MET A 61 8.14 17.56 -5.79
N ARG A 62 9.39 17.10 -5.63
CA ARG A 62 9.97 16.81 -4.31
C ARG A 62 9.88 18.02 -3.37
N LYS A 63 10.28 19.20 -3.83
CA LYS A 63 10.24 20.43 -3.00
C LYS A 63 8.82 20.81 -2.62
N PHE A 64 7.88 20.76 -3.56
CA PHE A 64 6.49 21.13 -3.30
C PHE A 64 5.84 20.19 -2.30
N LEU A 65 6.06 18.89 -2.44
CA LEU A 65 5.50 17.90 -1.52
C LEU A 65 6.15 17.91 -0.13
N GLN A 66 7.42 18.32 -0.03
CA GLN A 66 8.05 18.56 1.27
C GLN A 66 7.56 19.82 1.97
N SER A 67 6.98 20.76 1.22
CA SER A 67 6.53 22.06 1.68
C SER A 67 5.02 22.21 1.59
N LEU A 68 4.26 21.09 1.67
CA LEU A 68 2.80 21.11 1.64
C LEU A 68 2.17 22.06 2.67
N GLU A 69 2.84 22.28 3.81
CA GLU A 69 2.38 23.20 4.84
C GLU A 69 2.38 24.68 4.43
N LEU A 70 3.13 25.04 3.37
CA LEU A 70 3.17 26.40 2.84
C LEU A 70 2.05 26.68 1.83
N PHE A 71 1.31 25.64 1.42
CA PHE A 71 0.25 25.75 0.43
C PHE A 71 -1.12 25.80 1.09
N GLU A 72 -1.99 26.64 0.55
CA GLU A 72 -3.39 26.69 0.96
C GLU A 72 -4.13 25.40 0.61
N GLU A 73 -5.31 25.18 1.19
CA GLU A 73 -6.10 23.96 0.97
C GLU A 73 -6.43 23.73 -0.52
N ASN A 74 -6.84 24.79 -1.22
CA ASN A 74 -7.12 24.72 -2.65
C ASN A 74 -5.88 24.41 -3.48
N GLU A 75 -4.72 24.97 -3.12
CA GLU A 75 -3.46 24.71 -3.81
C GLU A 75 -2.98 23.28 -3.61
N ARG A 76 -3.11 22.75 -2.37
CA ARG A 76 -2.83 21.35 -2.06
C ARG A 76 -3.68 20.40 -2.88
N LYS A 77 -4.97 20.71 -3.06
CA LYS A 77 -5.87 19.94 -3.92
C LYS A 77 -5.45 19.99 -5.39
N LYS A 78 -5.07 21.16 -5.93
CA LYS A 78 -4.53 21.29 -7.29
C LYS A 78 -3.27 20.46 -7.48
N LEU A 79 -2.37 20.46 -6.49
CA LEU A 79 -1.16 19.64 -6.50
C LEU A 79 -1.48 18.14 -6.47
N ALA A 80 -2.47 17.71 -5.69
CA ALA A 80 -2.91 16.32 -5.65
C ALA A 80 -3.46 15.87 -7.02
N ILE A 81 -4.34 16.68 -7.61
CA ILE A 81 -4.92 16.43 -8.95
C ILE A 81 -3.82 16.37 -10.00
N PHE A 82 -2.91 17.35 -10.02
CA PHE A 82 -1.79 17.37 -10.95
C PHE A 82 -0.93 16.10 -10.81
N THR A 83 -0.67 15.67 -9.57
CA THR A 83 0.15 14.49 -9.30
C THR A 83 -0.53 13.21 -9.79
N ALA A 84 -1.83 13.07 -9.57
CA ALA A 84 -2.64 11.96 -10.07
C ALA A 84 -2.61 11.88 -11.60
N LEU A 85 -2.88 13.02 -12.25
CA LEU A 85 -2.84 13.12 -13.71
C LEU A 85 -1.44 12.89 -14.28
N ALA A 86 -0.38 13.36 -13.61
CA ALA A 86 0.98 13.10 -14.04
C ALA A 86 1.29 11.60 -14.09
N PHE A 87 0.84 10.84 -13.10
CA PHE A 87 1.00 9.39 -13.12
C PHE A 87 0.07 8.68 -14.10
N SER A 88 -1.20 9.07 -14.16
CA SER A 88 -2.18 8.49 -15.09
C SER A 88 -1.78 8.67 -16.55
N GLN A 89 -1.34 9.88 -16.91
CA GLN A 89 -0.82 10.19 -18.23
C GLN A 89 0.59 9.61 -18.46
N LYS A 90 1.10 8.77 -17.56
CA LYS A 90 2.41 8.11 -17.66
C LYS A 90 3.50 9.11 -18.05
N LEU A 91 3.58 10.27 -17.37
CA LEU A 91 4.63 11.26 -17.58
C LEU A 91 5.98 10.54 -17.43
N SER A 92 6.58 10.20 -18.57
CA SER A 92 7.55 9.12 -18.64
C SER A 92 8.80 9.52 -17.87
N GLY A 93 9.10 8.77 -16.81
CA GLY A 93 10.32 8.91 -16.03
C GLY A 93 10.17 9.61 -14.68
N LEU A 94 8.99 10.10 -14.26
CA LEU A 94 8.82 10.60 -12.89
C LEU A 94 8.76 9.40 -11.92
N PRO A 95 9.75 9.22 -11.03
CA PRO A 95 9.76 8.07 -10.13
C PRO A 95 8.70 8.24 -9.04
N PRO A 96 7.79 7.27 -8.82
CA PRO A 96 6.79 7.38 -7.74
C PRO A 96 7.42 7.57 -6.36
N GLU A 97 8.54 6.90 -6.09
CA GLU A 97 9.27 7.00 -4.82
C GLU A 97 9.69 8.45 -4.52
N THR A 98 10.12 9.22 -5.52
CA THR A 98 10.62 10.58 -5.32
C THR A 98 9.50 11.58 -5.11
N VAL A 99 8.25 11.19 -5.40
CA VAL A 99 7.04 11.97 -5.18
C VAL A 99 6.43 11.61 -3.83
N PHE A 100 6.29 10.33 -3.51
CA PHE A 100 5.59 9.92 -2.29
C PHE A 100 6.45 9.93 -1.03
N GLN A 101 7.71 9.46 -1.09
CA GLN A 101 8.57 9.43 0.11
C GLN A 101 8.73 10.79 0.79
N PRO A 102 8.87 11.92 0.07
CA PRO A 102 8.97 13.22 0.71
C PRO A 102 7.71 13.69 1.46
N LEU A 103 6.54 13.09 1.19
CA LEU A 103 5.31 13.36 1.91
C LEU A 103 5.32 12.73 3.31
N LEU A 104 5.96 11.57 3.46
CA LEU A 104 5.94 10.77 4.69
C LEU A 104 6.81 11.35 5.82
N LYS A 105 7.07 12.66 5.83
CA LYS A 105 7.76 13.33 6.95
C LYS A 105 6.82 13.47 8.14
N ASP A 106 7.32 13.16 9.33
CA ASP A 106 6.55 13.12 10.58
C ASP A 106 5.74 14.39 10.85
N ASN A 107 6.29 15.57 10.55
CA ASN A 107 5.62 16.84 10.75
C ASN A 107 4.36 17.01 9.86
N LEU A 108 4.44 16.63 8.58
CA LEU A 108 3.32 16.72 7.64
C LEU A 108 2.25 15.68 7.95
N VAL A 109 2.68 14.47 8.32
CA VAL A 109 1.80 13.35 8.70
C VAL A 109 1.05 13.69 9.99
N ALA A 110 1.74 14.20 11.02
CA ALA A 110 1.11 14.59 12.29
C ALA A 110 0.03 15.67 12.12
N LYS A 111 0.24 16.62 11.19
CA LYS A 111 -0.74 17.67 10.85
C LYS A 111 -1.92 17.16 9.98
N GLY A 112 -1.89 15.91 9.51
CA GLY A 112 -2.92 15.35 8.63
C GLY A 112 -2.92 15.88 7.19
N LEU A 113 -1.89 16.66 6.80
CA LEU A 113 -1.77 17.22 5.45
C LEU A 113 -1.56 16.11 4.41
N VAL A 114 -0.80 15.08 4.77
CA VAL A 114 -0.51 13.93 3.91
C VAL A 114 -1.77 13.13 3.63
N LEU A 115 -2.57 12.85 4.67
CA LEU A 115 -3.83 12.11 4.51
C LEU A 115 -4.79 12.83 3.57
N SER A 116 -4.96 14.14 3.74
CA SER A 116 -5.79 14.97 2.86
C SER A 116 -5.28 14.93 1.42
N PHE A 117 -3.98 15.16 1.20
CA PHE A 117 -3.38 15.11 -0.13
C PHE A 117 -3.55 13.74 -0.81
N MET A 118 -3.27 12.65 -0.08
CA MET A 118 -3.37 11.29 -0.61
C MET A 118 -4.81 10.90 -0.94
N THR A 119 -5.78 11.39 -0.16
CA THR A 119 -7.20 11.17 -0.42
C THR A 119 -7.62 11.80 -1.74
N ASP A 120 -7.28 13.07 -1.96
CA ASP A 120 -7.58 13.77 -3.22
C ASP A 120 -6.85 13.11 -4.40
N PHE A 121 -5.61 12.68 -4.19
CA PHE A 121 -4.82 11.96 -5.18
C PHE A 121 -5.49 10.63 -5.58
N PHE A 122 -5.96 9.82 -4.63
CA PHE A 122 -6.62 8.55 -4.92
C PHE A 122 -7.92 8.74 -5.69
N LYS A 123 -8.75 9.70 -5.26
CA LYS A 123 -10.00 10.02 -5.96
C LYS A 123 -9.75 10.38 -7.41
N GLU A 124 -8.81 11.31 -7.64
CA GLU A 124 -8.50 11.77 -8.98
C GLU A 124 -7.87 10.65 -9.84
N TYR A 125 -6.96 9.86 -9.26
CA TYR A 125 -6.27 8.80 -9.99
C TYR A 125 -7.23 7.68 -10.43
N LEU A 126 -8.23 7.37 -9.60
CA LEU A 126 -9.22 6.31 -9.89
C LEU A 126 -10.31 6.74 -10.89
N ILE A 127 -10.33 8.00 -11.35
CA ILE A 127 -11.23 8.43 -12.44
C ILE A 127 -10.88 7.70 -13.74
N ASP A 128 -9.58 7.68 -14.07
CA ASP A 128 -9.08 7.18 -15.36
C ASP A 128 -8.34 5.83 -15.27
N ASN A 129 -8.06 5.33 -14.05
CA ASN A 129 -7.20 4.16 -13.84
C ASN A 129 -7.85 3.15 -12.90
N SER A 130 -7.44 1.89 -13.02
CA SER A 130 -7.93 0.82 -12.15
C SER A 130 -7.30 0.87 -10.75
N LEU A 131 -7.91 0.16 -9.81
CA LEU A 131 -7.32 -0.04 -8.48
C LEU A 131 -5.97 -0.76 -8.58
N ASP A 132 -5.83 -1.75 -9.46
CA ASP A 132 -4.58 -2.48 -9.66
C ASP A 132 -3.44 -1.56 -10.12
N ASP A 133 -3.75 -0.60 -10.99
CA ASP A 133 -2.80 0.44 -11.40
C ASP A 133 -2.40 1.33 -10.22
N LEU A 134 -3.36 1.72 -9.38
CA LEU A 134 -3.08 2.51 -8.18
C LEU A 134 -2.15 1.75 -7.22
N ILE A 135 -2.46 0.48 -6.93
CA ILE A 135 -1.63 -0.39 -6.09
C ILE A 135 -0.22 -0.56 -6.68
N SER A 136 -0.11 -0.73 -8.00
CA SER A 136 1.18 -0.82 -8.69
C SER A 136 2.04 0.43 -8.51
N ILE A 137 1.42 1.62 -8.60
CA ILE A 137 2.11 2.89 -8.36
C ILE A 137 2.52 3.05 -6.90
N LEU A 138 1.65 2.68 -5.95
CA LEU A 138 1.95 2.75 -4.53
C LEU A 138 3.06 1.78 -4.11
N LYS A 139 3.15 0.61 -4.75
CA LYS A 139 4.27 -0.35 -4.59
C LYS A 139 5.57 0.27 -5.10
N ARG A 140 5.57 0.85 -6.30
CA ARG A 140 6.73 1.58 -6.86
C ARG A 140 7.10 2.82 -6.04
N GLY A 141 6.13 3.38 -5.32
CA GLY A 141 6.30 4.50 -4.39
C GLY A 141 6.83 4.10 -3.01
N LYS A 142 6.91 2.80 -2.71
CA LYS A 142 7.22 2.24 -1.39
C LYS A 142 6.27 2.77 -0.29
N VAL A 143 4.99 2.97 -0.63
CA VAL A 143 3.94 3.40 0.32
C VAL A 143 2.93 2.28 0.59
N GLU A 144 2.69 1.41 -0.40
CA GLU A 144 1.67 0.37 -0.31
C GLU A 144 1.83 -0.57 0.90
N GLY A 145 3.09 -0.88 1.28
CA GLY A 145 3.41 -1.73 2.43
C GLY A 145 2.86 -1.20 3.76
N ASN A 146 2.85 0.12 3.93
CA ASN A 146 2.46 0.79 5.16
C ASN A 146 1.48 1.93 4.88
N LEU A 147 0.32 1.63 4.28
CA LEU A 147 -0.67 2.67 4.00
C LEU A 147 -1.16 3.40 5.27
N LEU A 148 -1.05 2.80 6.44
CA LEU A 148 -1.32 3.45 7.72
C LEU A 148 -0.35 4.60 8.04
N ASP A 149 0.85 4.63 7.43
CA ASP A 149 1.84 5.68 7.70
C ASP A 149 1.40 7.05 7.15
N ILE A 150 0.43 7.09 6.22
CA ILE A 150 -0.15 8.35 5.73
C ILE A 150 -1.08 9.01 6.76
N PHE A 151 -1.56 8.24 7.74
CA PHE A 151 -2.43 8.73 8.81
C PHE A 151 -1.60 9.39 9.92
N PRO A 152 -2.14 10.45 10.55
CA PRO A 152 -1.58 10.99 11.79
C PRO A 152 -1.38 9.86 12.82
N PRO A 153 -0.28 9.88 13.61
CA PRO A 153 0.03 8.80 14.55
C PRO A 153 -1.13 8.44 15.50
N ALA A 154 -1.91 9.43 15.93
CA ALA A 154 -3.07 9.24 16.80
C ALA A 154 -4.26 8.48 16.16
N LYS A 155 -4.26 8.32 14.82
CA LYS A 155 -5.35 7.73 14.04
C LYS A 155 -4.91 6.52 13.21
N ARG A 156 -3.75 5.93 13.52
CA ARG A 156 -3.25 4.75 12.81
C ARG A 156 -3.94 3.49 13.33
N SER A 157 -5.12 3.21 12.81
CA SER A 157 -5.83 1.94 13.03
C SER A 157 -6.53 1.52 11.74
N ASN A 158 -6.77 0.21 11.61
CA ASN A 158 -7.51 -0.33 10.46
C ASN A 158 -8.95 0.19 10.43
N GLU A 159 -9.56 0.40 11.61
CA GLU A 159 -10.89 1.00 11.75
C GLU A 159 -10.92 2.42 11.19
N SER A 160 -9.96 3.27 11.61
CA SER A 160 -9.80 4.64 11.12
C SER A 160 -9.54 4.68 9.60
N PHE A 161 -8.78 3.72 9.08
CA PHE A 161 -8.57 3.57 7.64
C PHE A 161 -9.88 3.30 6.90
N SER A 162 -10.63 2.28 7.34
CA SER A 162 -11.90 1.89 6.74
C SER A 162 -12.94 3.01 6.84
N GLU A 163 -13.07 3.65 8.00
CA GLU A 163 -13.99 4.77 8.21
C GLU A 163 -13.70 5.96 7.31
N HIS A 164 -12.43 6.41 7.26
CA HIS A 164 -12.03 7.56 6.46
C HIS A 164 -12.27 7.31 4.97
N PHE A 165 -11.74 6.21 4.42
CA PHE A 165 -11.85 5.96 2.98
C PHE A 165 -13.25 5.57 2.53
N THR A 166 -14.06 4.94 3.38
CA THR A 166 -15.48 4.70 3.07
C THR A 166 -16.24 6.02 2.97
N LYS A 167 -16.02 6.95 3.92
CA LYS A 167 -16.63 8.28 3.90
C LYS A 167 -16.25 9.07 2.64
N GLU A 168 -15.02 8.89 2.18
CA GLU A 168 -14.50 9.54 0.98
C GLU A 168 -14.86 8.80 -0.32
N GLY A 169 -15.66 7.72 -0.27
CA GLY A 169 -16.15 6.98 -1.45
C GLY A 169 -15.15 5.99 -2.05
N LEU A 170 -14.05 5.69 -1.35
CA LEU A 170 -12.97 4.81 -1.77
C LEU A 170 -13.16 3.38 -1.21
N VAL A 171 -14.36 2.82 -1.35
CA VAL A 171 -14.75 1.51 -0.78
C VAL A 171 -13.88 0.38 -1.31
N THR A 172 -13.54 0.40 -2.61
CA THR A 172 -12.70 -0.63 -3.24
C THR A 172 -11.28 -0.66 -2.66
N LEU A 173 -10.76 0.49 -2.20
CA LEU A 173 -9.47 0.56 -1.51
C LEU A 173 -9.57 -0.03 -0.09
N VAL A 174 -10.71 0.15 0.57
CA VAL A 174 -10.99 -0.45 1.89
C VAL A 174 -11.04 -1.97 1.79
N GLU A 175 -11.82 -2.51 0.85
CA GLU A 175 -11.93 -3.96 0.59
C GLU A 175 -10.55 -4.57 0.27
N TYR A 176 -9.75 -3.88 -0.55
CA TYR A 176 -8.38 -4.29 -0.83
C TYR A 176 -7.52 -4.36 0.43
N ASN A 177 -7.58 -3.33 1.28
CA ASN A 177 -6.80 -3.28 2.51
C ASN A 177 -7.22 -4.37 3.50
N GLU A 178 -8.52 -4.62 3.64
CA GLU A 178 -9.07 -5.70 4.47
C GLU A 178 -8.60 -7.08 3.99
N LYS A 179 -8.68 -7.33 2.68
CA LYS A 179 -8.16 -8.56 2.08
C LYS A 179 -6.66 -8.71 2.29
N LYS A 180 -5.89 -7.63 2.13
CA LYS A 180 -4.44 -7.63 2.36
C LYS A 180 -4.11 -7.94 3.82
N ILE A 181 -4.79 -7.31 4.78
CA ILE A 181 -4.60 -7.59 6.21
C ILE A 181 -4.92 -9.06 6.51
N PHE A 182 -6.00 -9.58 5.94
CA PHE A 182 -6.37 -10.98 6.07
C PHE A 182 -5.29 -11.93 5.54
N GLU A 183 -4.77 -11.67 4.34
CA GLU A 183 -3.67 -12.44 3.74
C GLU A 183 -2.38 -12.38 4.58
N VAL A 184 -2.05 -11.21 5.15
CA VAL A 184 -0.89 -11.06 6.05
C VAL A 184 -1.08 -11.90 7.30
N LYS A 185 -2.25 -11.84 7.96
CA LYS A 185 -2.56 -12.66 9.13
C LYS A 185 -2.48 -14.16 8.84
N LEU A 186 -2.99 -14.61 7.69
CA LEU A 186 -2.86 -16.00 7.27
C LEU A 186 -1.39 -16.41 7.09
N LYS A 187 -0.56 -15.53 6.52
CA LYS A 187 0.87 -15.79 6.33
C LYS A 187 1.63 -15.82 7.66
N GLU A 188 1.32 -14.92 8.57
CA GLU A 188 1.88 -14.90 9.94
C GLU A 188 1.52 -16.18 10.70
N MET A 189 0.25 -16.61 10.62
CA MET A 189 -0.20 -17.88 11.18
C MET A 189 0.58 -19.06 10.60
N LYS A 190 0.66 -19.14 9.27
CA LYS A 190 1.43 -20.18 8.59
C LYS A 190 2.87 -20.21 9.11
N SER A 191 3.54 -19.06 9.15
CA SER A 191 4.92 -18.94 9.62
C SER A 191 5.09 -19.39 11.07
N ALA A 192 4.22 -18.94 11.97
CA ALA A 192 4.28 -19.30 13.40
C ALA A 192 4.13 -20.81 13.61
N LEU A 193 3.18 -21.44 12.90
CA LEU A 193 2.95 -22.88 12.99
C LEU A 193 4.10 -23.68 12.37
N THR A 194 4.65 -23.23 11.23
CA THR A 194 5.83 -23.86 10.63
C THR A 194 7.02 -23.85 11.59
N THR A 195 7.28 -22.73 12.27
CA THR A 195 8.34 -22.64 13.28
C THR A 195 8.10 -23.64 14.41
N GLN A 196 6.92 -23.64 15.02
CA GLN A 196 6.60 -24.55 16.13
C GLN A 196 6.74 -26.03 15.75
N ILE A 197 6.31 -26.41 14.54
CA ILE A 197 6.46 -27.80 14.07
C ILE A 197 7.93 -28.16 13.82
N THR A 198 8.71 -27.23 13.27
CA THR A 198 10.15 -27.41 13.01
C THR A 198 10.95 -27.54 14.30
N GLU A 199 10.57 -26.80 15.33
CA GLU A 199 11.18 -26.84 16.67
C GLU A 199 10.68 -28.02 17.52
N GLU A 200 9.84 -28.89 16.96
CA GLU A 200 9.24 -30.03 17.65
C GLU A 200 8.47 -29.65 18.91
N ALA A 201 7.83 -28.48 18.91
CA ALA A 201 6.95 -28.03 19.98
C ALA A 201 5.85 -29.05 20.26
N ASP A 202 5.41 -29.11 21.53
CA ASP A 202 4.37 -30.04 21.93
C ASP A 202 3.06 -29.75 21.17
N ILE A 203 2.33 -30.81 20.81
CA ILE A 203 1.08 -30.67 20.05
C ILE A 203 0.08 -29.80 20.82
N SER A 204 0.06 -29.84 22.15
CA SER A 204 -0.81 -28.99 22.96
C SER A 204 -0.50 -27.49 22.83
N GLU A 205 0.76 -27.10 22.73
CA GLU A 205 1.19 -25.70 22.53
C GLU A 205 0.81 -25.18 21.13
N VAL A 206 0.96 -26.05 20.12
CA VAL A 206 0.52 -25.76 18.75
C VAL A 206 -1.00 -25.54 18.71
N ILE A 207 -1.75 -26.38 19.43
CA ILE A 207 -3.21 -26.28 19.55
C ILE A 207 -3.63 -24.95 20.20
N GLU A 208 -2.98 -24.55 21.29
CA GLU A 208 -3.29 -23.29 21.96
C GLU A 208 -3.00 -22.08 21.06
N THR A 209 -1.89 -22.12 20.34
CA THR A 209 -1.52 -21.07 19.37
C THR A 209 -2.57 -20.92 18.27
N VAL A 210 -3.03 -22.04 17.69
CA VAL A 210 -4.08 -22.04 16.67
C VAL A 210 -5.39 -21.47 17.23
N LYS A 211 -5.82 -21.93 18.42
CA LYS A 211 -7.06 -21.43 19.05
C LYS A 211 -7.00 -19.93 19.35
N LEU A 212 -5.85 -19.42 19.79
CA LEU A 212 -5.65 -18.00 20.03
C LEU A 212 -5.78 -17.20 18.73
N GLN A 213 -5.08 -17.62 17.67
CA GLN A 213 -5.09 -16.90 16.40
C GLN A 213 -6.46 -16.95 15.69
N ILE A 214 -7.22 -18.04 15.80
CA ILE A 214 -8.59 -18.13 15.27
C ILE A 214 -9.50 -17.11 15.96
N ARG A 215 -9.40 -16.99 17.29
CA ARG A 215 -10.19 -16.01 18.05
C ARG A 215 -9.81 -14.57 17.71
N ASP A 216 -8.52 -14.28 17.62
CA ASP A 216 -8.02 -12.91 17.42
C ASP A 216 -8.22 -12.42 15.97
N ALA A 217 -8.02 -13.30 15.00
CA ALA A 217 -8.10 -12.95 13.58
C ALA A 217 -9.47 -13.22 12.94
N LYS A 218 -10.42 -13.85 13.67
CA LYS A 218 -11.74 -14.26 13.18
C LYS A 218 -11.65 -15.00 11.83
N LEU A 219 -10.66 -15.87 11.70
CA LEU A 219 -10.39 -16.58 10.46
C LEU A 219 -11.51 -17.59 10.20
N PRO A 220 -11.98 -17.72 8.95
CA PRO A 220 -12.92 -18.76 8.61
C PRO A 220 -12.24 -20.13 8.74
N ASP A 221 -12.99 -21.04 9.35
CA ASP A 221 -12.70 -22.46 9.51
C ASP A 221 -12.03 -23.12 8.29
N THR A 222 -12.50 -22.80 7.08
CA THR A 222 -11.95 -23.33 5.82
C THR A 222 -10.50 -22.91 5.58
N GLU A 223 -10.15 -21.66 5.89
CA GLU A 223 -8.78 -21.15 5.71
C GLU A 223 -7.84 -21.67 6.79
N VAL A 224 -8.33 -21.87 8.01
CA VAL A 224 -7.57 -22.51 9.09
C VAL A 224 -7.15 -23.92 8.70
N VAL A 225 -8.10 -24.74 8.22
CA VAL A 225 -7.82 -26.11 7.77
C VAL A 225 -6.80 -26.11 6.63
N ARG A 226 -6.94 -25.17 5.69
CA ARG A 226 -6.02 -25.03 4.57
C ARG A 226 -4.60 -24.70 5.03
N VAL A 227 -4.44 -23.73 5.93
CA VAL A 227 -3.12 -23.36 6.47
C VAL A 227 -2.52 -24.52 7.27
N LEU A 228 -3.29 -25.19 8.12
CA LEU A 228 -2.81 -26.37 8.85
C LEU A 228 -2.31 -27.45 7.90
N TRP A 229 -3.08 -27.75 6.86
CA TRP A 229 -2.68 -28.69 5.82
C TRP A 229 -1.39 -28.26 5.12
N ASP A 230 -1.29 -27.00 4.72
CA ASP A 230 -0.09 -26.49 4.03
C ASP A 230 1.15 -26.59 4.92
N VAL A 231 1.07 -26.17 6.18
CA VAL A 231 2.18 -26.23 7.16
C VAL A 231 2.62 -27.68 7.36
N LEU A 232 1.65 -28.57 7.51
CA LEU A 232 1.88 -30.00 7.68
C LEU A 232 2.57 -30.58 6.44
N MET A 233 2.10 -30.28 5.23
CA MET A 233 2.72 -30.77 4.00
C MET A 233 4.13 -30.22 3.79
N ASP A 234 4.38 -28.96 4.18
CA ASP A 234 5.70 -28.31 4.10
C ASP A 234 6.71 -28.94 5.09
N ALA A 235 6.26 -29.46 6.23
CA ALA A 235 7.12 -30.14 7.21
C ALA A 235 7.58 -31.54 6.76
N VAL A 236 6.96 -32.14 5.74
CA VAL A 236 7.36 -33.45 5.22
C VAL A 236 8.63 -33.31 4.37
N GLN A 237 9.70 -34.01 4.74
CA GLN A 237 10.89 -34.11 3.88
C GLN A 237 10.64 -35.05 2.69
N TRP A 238 10.51 -34.47 1.50
CA TRP A 238 10.32 -35.22 0.25
C TRP A 238 11.64 -35.68 -0.40
N SER A 239 12.81 -35.19 0.06
CA SER A 239 14.11 -35.47 -0.57
C SER A 239 14.88 -36.61 0.09
N GLY A 240 14.96 -37.75 -0.58
CA GLY A 240 15.74 -38.91 -0.16
C GLY A 240 15.90 -39.87 -1.33
N LYS A 241 17.08 -40.47 -1.47
CA LYS A 241 17.48 -41.29 -2.63
C LYS A 241 16.64 -42.57 -2.84
N ASN A 242 15.78 -42.93 -1.90
CA ASN A 242 14.88 -44.07 -1.98
C ASN A 242 13.41 -43.64 -1.80
N GLN A 243 12.70 -43.52 -2.91
CA GLN A 243 11.30 -43.09 -2.97
C GLN A 243 10.37 -43.95 -2.08
N GLN A 244 10.67 -45.25 -1.91
CA GLN A 244 9.94 -46.18 -1.05
C GLN A 244 10.17 -45.93 0.46
N GLN A 245 11.40 -45.57 0.87
CA GLN A 245 11.71 -45.28 2.28
C GLN A 245 11.18 -43.91 2.68
N ASN A 246 11.22 -42.94 1.77
CA ASN A 246 10.57 -41.64 1.96
C ASN A 246 9.05 -41.79 2.06
N ALA A 247 8.43 -42.59 1.19
CA ALA A 247 6.99 -42.85 1.26
C ALA A 247 6.58 -43.50 2.59
N ASN A 248 7.39 -44.41 3.14
CA ASN A 248 7.13 -45.04 4.44
C ASN A 248 7.44 -44.14 5.63
N ALA A 249 8.47 -43.30 5.57
CA ALA A 249 8.79 -42.32 6.62
C ALA A 249 7.76 -41.17 6.64
N ALA A 250 7.39 -40.66 5.47
CA ALA A 250 6.28 -39.75 5.28
C ALA A 250 4.97 -40.39 5.76
N MET A 251 4.66 -41.65 5.40
CA MET A 251 3.47 -42.32 5.95
C MET A 251 3.51 -42.47 7.47
N ARG A 252 4.67 -42.70 8.11
CA ARG A 252 4.72 -42.78 9.59
C ARG A 252 4.57 -41.41 10.25
N GLN A 253 5.24 -40.38 9.73
CA GLN A 253 5.06 -39.01 10.21
C GLN A 253 3.63 -38.54 9.97
N VAL A 254 3.09 -38.73 8.76
CA VAL A 254 1.73 -38.37 8.35
C VAL A 254 0.68 -39.18 9.12
N CYS A 255 0.73 -40.52 9.14
CA CYS A 255 -0.32 -41.31 9.78
C CYS A 255 -0.32 -41.23 11.31
N PHE A 256 0.79 -40.95 11.99
CA PHE A 256 0.80 -40.88 13.47
C PHE A 256 0.70 -39.45 13.99
N ARG A 257 1.45 -38.51 13.43
CA ARG A 257 1.43 -37.10 13.84
C ARG A 257 0.25 -36.37 13.21
N TYR A 258 -0.11 -36.65 11.95
CA TYR A 258 -1.13 -35.88 11.22
C TYR A 258 -2.53 -36.46 11.42
N PHE A 259 -2.67 -37.72 11.85
CA PHE A 259 -3.97 -38.24 12.30
C PHE A 259 -4.43 -37.53 13.57
N ALA A 260 -3.51 -37.18 14.49
CA ALA A 260 -3.80 -36.30 15.62
C ALA A 260 -4.16 -34.88 15.18
N TYR A 261 -3.46 -34.31 14.19
CA TYR A 261 -3.79 -32.99 13.63
C TYR A 261 -5.09 -32.97 12.78
N MET A 262 -5.45 -34.06 12.10
CA MET A 262 -6.72 -34.19 11.39
C MET A 262 -7.88 -34.40 12.36
N LEU A 263 -7.71 -35.23 13.38
CA LEU A 263 -8.64 -35.31 14.52
C LEU A 263 -8.79 -33.93 15.16
N PHE A 264 -7.71 -33.17 15.29
CA PHE A 264 -7.74 -31.79 15.79
C PHE A 264 -8.53 -30.83 14.86
N CYS A 265 -8.32 -30.85 13.54
CA CYS A 265 -9.16 -30.11 12.59
C CYS A 265 -10.64 -30.46 12.76
N ILE A 266 -10.97 -31.75 12.92
CA ILE A 266 -12.35 -32.21 13.13
C ILE A 266 -12.89 -31.72 14.48
N CYS A 267 -12.12 -31.76 15.57
CA CYS A 267 -12.55 -31.30 16.89
C CYS A 267 -12.74 -29.78 16.96
N LEU A 268 -11.85 -29.01 16.30
CA LEU A 268 -11.86 -27.55 16.32
C LEU A 268 -13.02 -26.96 15.50
N LEU A 269 -13.40 -27.59 14.38
CA LEU A 269 -14.56 -27.22 13.56
C LEU A 269 -15.92 -27.54 14.20
N ARG A 270 -15.96 -28.46 15.16
CA ARG A 270 -17.21 -29.01 15.69
C ARG A 270 -17.54 -28.63 17.13
N ASN A 271 -16.72 -27.82 17.81
CA ASN A 271 -16.83 -27.63 19.28
C ASN A 271 -16.93 -28.98 20.02
N PHE A 272 -16.32 -30.05 19.48
CA PHE A 272 -16.26 -31.34 20.14
C PHE A 272 -14.95 -31.40 20.93
N CYS A 273 -14.89 -30.62 22.01
CA CYS A 273 -14.02 -30.92 23.14
C CYS A 273 -14.93 -31.03 24.37
N LEU A 274 -15.33 -32.27 24.67
CA LEU A 274 -15.60 -32.73 26.02
C LEU A 274 -14.35 -33.48 26.49
#